data_AF-A0A1Y1V3B3-F1
#
_entry.id   AF-A0A1Y1V3B3-F1
#
_cell.length_a   1.000
_cell.length_b   1.000
_cell.length_c   1.000
_cell.angle_alpha   90.00
_cell.angle_beta   90.00
_cell.angle_gamma   90.00
#
_symmetry.space_group_name_H-M   'P 1'
#
loop_
_entity.id
_entity.type
_entity.pdbx_description
1 polymer ?
#
loop_
_entity_poly.entity_id
_entity_poly.type
_entity_poly.pdbx_seq_one_letter_code
_entity_poly.pdbx_strand_id
1 'polypeptide(L)'
;MLSIYSHLSARLEFKLPTSNNIETLKLSRVELSDEQMKEISFSSNLKELNCINTVFYKISNNTEQSINQLKNLQSLSINTENLHGPKYTDFNFRLSELKELKSLDMENFIIGKDVLNDIACLPKLDEL
;
A
#
# COMPACT_ATOMS: atom_id res chain seq x y z
N MET A 1 -29.63 -16.29 12.17
CA MET A 1 -28.92 -15.38 11.24
C MET A 1 -28.75 -14.05 11.95
N LEU A 2 -27.63 -13.89 12.67
CA LEU A 2 -27.25 -12.66 13.35
C LEU A 2 -26.03 -12.15 12.60
N SER A 3 -26.20 -11.15 11.74
CA SER A 3 -25.09 -10.55 11.00
C SER A 3 -24.40 -9.55 11.91
N ILE A 4 -23.50 -10.05 12.76
CA ILE A 4 -22.52 -9.20 13.45
C ILE A 4 -21.40 -8.90 12.46
N TYR A 5 -21.55 -7.82 11.71
CA TYR A 5 -20.44 -7.09 11.09
C TYR A 5 -19.61 -6.46 12.22
N SER A 6 -18.92 -7.28 13.03
CA SER A 6 -17.92 -6.75 13.95
C SER A 6 -16.73 -6.31 13.11
N HIS A 7 -16.62 -4.99 12.95
CA HIS A 7 -15.44 -4.21 12.60
C HIS A 7 -14.22 -4.62 13.46
N LEU A 8 -13.65 -5.81 13.22
CA LEU A 8 -12.33 -6.19 13.70
C LEU A 8 -11.31 -5.96 12.59
N SER A 9 -11.17 -4.72 12.12
CA SER A 9 -9.84 -4.26 11.75
C SER A 9 -9.12 -4.04 13.08
N ALA A 10 -8.54 -5.10 13.64
CA ALA A 10 -7.68 -4.90 14.79
C ALA A 10 -6.54 -3.98 14.35
N ARG A 11 -6.24 -2.94 15.15
CA ARG A 11 -4.97 -2.22 15.02
C ARG A 11 -3.86 -3.22 15.21
N LEU A 12 -3.34 -3.69 14.10
CA LEU A 12 -2.20 -4.58 14.10
C LEU A 12 -0.98 -3.70 14.31
N GLU A 13 -0.60 -3.54 15.58
CA GLU A 13 0.78 -3.19 15.93
C GLU A 13 1.63 -4.42 15.61
N PHE A 14 2.00 -4.57 14.33
CA PHE A 14 3.02 -5.53 13.93
C PHE A 14 4.32 -4.78 13.72
N LYS A 15 5.40 -5.40 14.18
CA LYS A 15 6.75 -4.98 13.86
C LYS A 15 7.33 -5.96 12.87
N LEU A 16 7.61 -5.52 11.65
CA LEU A 16 8.37 -6.37 10.74
C LEU A 16 9.81 -6.46 11.25
N PRO A 17 10.39 -7.67 11.36
CA PRO A 17 11.79 -7.78 11.73
C PRO A 17 12.67 -6.93 10.80
N THR A 18 13.56 -6.11 11.37
CA THR A 18 14.41 -5.16 10.64
C THR A 18 15.43 -5.83 9.71
N SER A 19 15.59 -7.15 9.78
CA SER A 19 16.53 -7.96 8.99
C SER A 19 15.87 -8.72 7.84
N ASN A 20 14.71 -8.27 7.36
CA ASN A 20 13.85 -9.10 6.54
C ASN A 20 14.27 -9.20 5.07
N ASN A 21 14.76 -10.38 4.67
CA ASN A 21 14.85 -10.85 3.28
C ASN A 21 13.46 -11.26 2.72
N ILE A 22 12.39 -10.57 3.14
CA ILE A 22 11.06 -10.89 2.68
C ILE A 22 10.91 -10.38 1.25
N GLU A 23 10.59 -11.29 0.33
CA GLU A 23 10.30 -10.94 -1.06
C GLU A 23 8.81 -10.68 -1.29
N THR A 24 7.93 -11.29 -0.49
CA THR A 24 6.46 -11.14 -0.63
C THR A 24 5.83 -10.86 0.73
N LEU A 25 5.05 -9.78 0.80
CA LEU A 25 4.26 -9.41 1.97
C LEU A 25 2.78 -9.33 1.59
N LYS A 26 1.95 -10.11 2.27
CA LYS A 26 0.49 -10.09 2.12
C LYS A 26 -0.16 -9.69 3.43
N LEU A 27 -0.92 -8.61 3.41
CA LEU A 27 -1.64 -8.05 4.54
C LEU A 27 -3.13 -8.08 4.21
N SER A 28 -3.96 -8.61 5.10
CA SER A 28 -5.41 -8.67 4.88
C SER A 28 -6.16 -8.26 6.12
N ARG A 29 -7.15 -7.36 5.96
CA ARG A 29 -8.02 -6.86 7.05
C ARG A 29 -7.23 -6.26 8.22
N VAL A 30 -6.21 -5.46 7.90
CA VAL A 30 -5.34 -4.80 8.87
C VAL A 30 -5.47 -3.28 8.79
N GLU A 31 -5.20 -2.58 9.90
CA GLU A 31 -5.06 -1.12 9.89
C GLU A 31 -3.59 -0.71 9.75
N LEU A 32 -3.27 0.22 8.85
CA LEU A 32 -1.92 0.72 8.59
C LEU A 32 -1.85 2.23 8.82
N SER A 33 -0.83 2.69 9.58
CA SER A 33 -0.48 4.10 9.70
C SER A 33 0.88 4.40 9.08
N ASP A 34 1.28 5.68 9.07
CA ASP A 34 2.61 6.14 8.67
C ASP A 34 3.74 5.31 9.31
N GLU A 35 3.58 4.86 10.57
CA GLU A 35 4.60 4.07 11.27
C GLU A 35 4.74 2.66 10.66
N GLN A 36 3.63 1.92 10.50
CA GLN A 36 3.69 0.59 9.90
C GLN A 36 4.15 0.64 8.43
N MET A 37 3.75 1.67 7.69
CA MET A 37 4.19 1.86 6.31
C MET A 37 5.70 2.13 6.21
N LYS A 38 6.25 2.90 7.16
CA LYS A 38 7.68 3.10 7.30
C LYS A 38 8.43 1.83 7.68
N GLU A 39 7.83 0.96 8.49
CA GLU A 39 8.46 -0.33 8.79
C GLU A 39 8.47 -1.27 7.57
N ILE A 40 7.39 -1.30 6.79
CA ILE A 40 7.34 -2.04 5.51
C ILE A 40 8.43 -1.55 4.56
N SER A 41 8.67 -0.23 4.50
CA SER A 41 9.65 0.36 3.58
C SER A 41 11.10 -0.05 3.84
N PHE A 42 11.41 -0.57 5.03
CA PHE A 42 12.73 -1.14 5.33
C PHE A 42 12.97 -2.53 4.72
N SER A 43 11.94 -3.16 4.16
CA SER A 43 12.05 -4.46 3.48
C SER A 43 12.62 -4.27 2.08
N SER A 44 13.92 -4.00 1.97
CA SER A 44 14.59 -3.63 0.71
C SER A 44 14.54 -4.72 -0.37
N ASN A 45 14.34 -5.98 0.00
CA ASN A 45 14.21 -7.11 -0.92
C ASN A 45 12.76 -7.39 -1.36
N LEU A 46 11.79 -6.59 -0.90
CA LEU A 46 10.39 -6.81 -1.20
C LEU A 46 10.11 -6.61 -2.69
N LYS A 47 9.58 -7.65 -3.33
CA LYS A 47 9.17 -7.70 -4.74
C LYS A 47 7.66 -7.63 -4.88
N GLU A 48 6.91 -8.10 -3.90
CA GLU A 48 5.45 -8.12 -3.93
C GLU A 48 4.86 -7.59 -2.63
N LEU A 49 3.97 -6.60 -2.75
CA LEU A 49 3.18 -6.07 -1.64
C LEU A 49 1.70 -6.17 -2.02
N ASN A 50 0.95 -6.95 -1.25
CA ASN A 50 -0.48 -7.09 -1.41
C ASN A 50 -1.21 -6.71 -0.13
N CYS A 51 -2.00 -5.64 -0.18
CA CYS A 51 -2.81 -5.12 0.90
C CYS A 51 -4.29 -5.27 0.52
N ILE A 52 -4.97 -6.27 1.11
CA ILE A 52 -6.38 -6.57 0.82
C ILE A 52 -7.26 -6.12 1.97
N ASN A 53 -8.30 -5.34 1.68
CA ASN A 53 -9.25 -4.85 2.69
C ASN A 53 -8.53 -4.14 3.84
N THR A 54 -7.49 -3.36 3.53
CA THR A 54 -6.70 -2.67 4.55
C THR A 54 -7.26 -1.27 4.80
N VAL A 55 -7.30 -0.86 6.07
CA VAL A 55 -7.73 0.48 6.46
C VAL A 55 -6.49 1.34 6.66
N PHE A 56 -6.35 2.41 5.90
CA PHE A 56 -5.28 3.37 6.12
C PHE A 56 -5.75 4.47 7.08
N TYR A 57 -5.01 4.73 8.15
CA TYR A 57 -5.37 5.73 9.16
C TYR A 57 -4.17 6.60 9.55
N LYS A 58 -4.44 7.87 9.90
CA LYS A 58 -3.38 8.86 10.21
C LYS A 58 -2.29 8.92 9.14
N ILE A 59 -2.70 8.82 7.87
CA ILE A 59 -1.79 8.92 6.74
C ILE A 59 -1.42 10.37 6.51
N SER A 60 -0.14 10.60 6.25
CA SER A 60 0.39 11.86 5.73
C SER A 60 1.31 11.59 4.53
N ASN A 61 1.95 12.65 4.04
CA ASN A 61 3.00 12.57 3.03
C ASN A 61 4.14 11.59 3.42
N ASN A 62 4.29 11.23 4.70
CA ASN A 62 5.26 10.22 5.13
C ASN A 62 4.96 8.83 4.56
N THR A 63 3.69 8.41 4.51
CA THR A 63 3.36 7.10 3.91
C THR A 63 3.68 7.05 2.42
N GLU A 64 3.42 8.14 1.70
CA GLU A 64 3.76 8.26 0.29
C GLU A 64 5.26 8.06 0.09
N GLN A 65 6.08 8.69 0.94
CA GLN A 65 7.54 8.53 0.91
C GLN A 65 8.00 7.11 1.24
N SER A 66 7.29 6.39 2.12
CA SER A 66 7.62 5.02 2.50
C SER A 66 7.51 4.05 1.31
N ILE A 67 6.42 4.08 0.54
CA ILE A 67 6.27 3.16 -0.61
C ILE A 67 7.36 3.41 -1.66
N ASN A 68 7.75 4.66 -1.90
CA ASN A 68 8.78 5.03 -2.88
C ASN A 68 10.17 4.43 -2.58
N GLN A 69 10.40 3.92 -1.37
CA GLN A 69 11.66 3.28 -0.97
C GLN A 69 11.73 1.80 -1.37
N LEU A 70 10.62 1.18 -1.75
CA LEU A 70 10.56 -0.22 -2.17
C LEU A 70 11.06 -0.39 -3.62
N LYS A 71 12.34 -0.06 -3.87
CA LYS A 71 12.93 0.04 -5.21
C LYS A 71 12.94 -1.27 -6.03
N ASN A 72 12.81 -2.42 -5.36
CA ASN A 72 12.75 -3.73 -5.99
C ASN A 72 11.33 -4.26 -6.19
N LEU A 73 10.31 -3.45 -5.88
CA LEU A 73 8.91 -3.86 -5.97
C LEU A 73 8.51 -4.05 -7.43
N GLN A 74 7.97 -5.23 -7.74
CA GLN A 74 7.52 -5.65 -9.06
C GLN A 74 6.00 -5.75 -9.14
N SER A 75 5.33 -6.02 -8.01
CA SER A 75 3.87 -6.04 -7.93
C SER A 75 3.39 -5.28 -6.70
N LEU A 76 2.44 -4.38 -6.93
CA LEU A 76 1.74 -3.63 -5.89
C LEU A 76 0.24 -3.81 -6.09
N SER A 77 -0.43 -4.47 -5.15
CA SER A 77 -1.89 -4.52 -5.09
C SER A 77 -2.36 -3.91 -3.77
N ILE A 78 -3.18 -2.86 -3.83
CA ILE A 78 -3.76 -2.23 -2.66
C ILE A 78 -5.26 -2.04 -2.89
N ASN A 79 -6.07 -2.77 -2.12
CA ASN A 79 -7.48 -2.49 -1.93
C ASN A 79 -7.68 -1.96 -0.51
N THR A 80 -8.26 -0.76 -0.42
CA THR A 80 -8.60 -0.18 0.88
C THR A 80 -10.08 -0.30 1.20
N GLU A 81 -10.37 -0.61 2.47
CA GLU A 81 -11.69 -0.40 3.07
C GLU A 81 -11.63 0.88 3.90
N ASN A 82 -12.52 1.84 3.66
CA ASN A 82 -12.65 3.00 4.53
C ASN A 82 -13.82 2.79 5.49
N LEU A 83 -13.52 2.51 6.76
CA LEU A 83 -14.54 2.21 7.78
C LEU A 83 -15.07 3.47 8.50
N HIS A 84 -14.37 4.60 8.41
CA HIS A 84 -14.63 5.78 9.25
C HIS A 84 -14.57 7.12 8.50
N GLY A 85 -14.51 7.12 7.17
CA GLY A 85 -14.27 8.32 6.36
C GLY A 85 -14.92 8.29 4.98
N PRO A 86 -14.52 9.19 4.05
CA PRO A 86 -15.03 9.18 2.68
C PRO A 86 -14.81 7.82 2.02
N LYS A 87 -15.75 7.40 1.16
CA LYS A 87 -15.73 6.08 0.50
C LYS A 87 -14.42 5.78 -0.24
N TYR A 88 -13.69 6.83 -0.63
CA TYR A 88 -12.41 6.74 -1.34
C TYR A 88 -11.32 7.45 -0.53
N THR A 89 -10.12 6.90 -0.58
CA THR A 89 -8.95 7.47 0.09
C THR A 89 -8.19 8.38 -0.87
N ASP A 90 -7.97 9.64 -0.50
CA ASP A 90 -7.08 10.56 -1.23
C ASP A 90 -5.63 10.22 -0.87
N PHE A 91 -4.84 9.81 -1.87
CA PHE A 91 -3.49 9.29 -1.68
C PHE A 91 -2.64 9.65 -2.90
N ASN A 92 -1.56 10.39 -2.69
CA ASN A 92 -0.66 10.82 -3.77
C ASN A 92 0.61 9.95 -3.79
N PHE A 93 0.51 8.72 -4.29
CA PHE A 93 1.69 7.90 -4.52
C PHE A 93 2.61 8.54 -5.58
N ARG A 94 3.91 8.63 -5.32
CA ARG A 94 4.91 8.98 -6.33
C ARG A 94 5.43 7.72 -7.02
N LEU A 95 4.55 7.07 -7.79
CA LEU A 95 4.83 5.75 -8.37
C LEU A 95 6.00 5.75 -9.35
N SER A 96 6.33 6.90 -9.95
CA SER A 96 7.44 7.03 -10.90
C SER A 96 8.80 6.61 -10.32
N GLU A 97 8.91 6.54 -8.99
CA GLU A 97 10.08 6.08 -8.25
C GLU A 97 10.26 4.53 -8.22
N LEU A 98 9.23 3.77 -8.60
CA LEU A 98 9.20 2.30 -8.57
C LEU A 98 9.55 1.72 -9.95
N LYS A 99 10.80 1.92 -10.39
CA LYS A 99 11.26 1.57 -11.75
C LYS A 99 11.17 0.09 -12.11
N GLU A 100 11.03 -0.79 -11.12
CA GLU A 100 10.88 -2.24 -11.31
C GLU A 100 9.41 -2.72 -11.33
N LEU A 101 8.44 -1.82 -11.13
CA LEU A 101 7.03 -2.18 -11.03
C LEU A 101 6.48 -2.65 -12.38
N LYS A 102 5.87 -3.83 -12.39
CA LYS A 102 5.28 -4.51 -13.56
C LYS A 102 3.77 -4.63 -13.48
N SER A 103 3.25 -4.76 -12.27
CA SER A 103 1.82 -4.95 -12.00
C SER A 103 1.38 -3.99 -10.91
N LEU A 104 0.34 -3.21 -11.21
CA LEU A 104 -0.24 -2.23 -10.30
C LEU A 104 -1.75 -2.43 -10.24
N ASP A 105 -2.28 -2.69 -9.05
CA ASP A 105 -3.71 -2.79 -8.82
C ASP A 105 -4.06 -1.90 -7.62
N MET A 106 -4.90 -0.89 -7.84
CA MET A 106 -5.30 0.04 -6.78
C MET A 106 -6.82 0.26 -6.81
N GLU A 107 -7.48 -0.26 -5.78
CA GLU A 107 -8.94 -0.15 -5.63
C GLU A 107 -9.30 0.76 -4.45
N ASN A 108 -10.38 1.54 -4.62
CA ASN A 108 -10.92 2.48 -3.64
C ASN A 108 -10.04 3.70 -3.32
N PHE A 109 -9.20 4.12 -4.26
CA PHE A 109 -8.40 5.35 -4.18
C PHE A 109 -8.97 6.46 -5.07
N ILE A 110 -8.77 7.72 -4.65
CA ILE A 110 -8.91 8.88 -5.52
C ILE A 110 -7.57 9.09 -6.21
N ILE A 111 -7.54 8.97 -7.53
CA ILE A 111 -6.32 9.11 -8.33
C ILE A 111 -6.30 10.49 -9.00
N GLY A 112 -5.32 11.32 -8.63
CA GLY A 112 -5.07 12.62 -9.24
C GLY A 112 -4.25 12.52 -10.54
N LYS A 113 -4.20 13.63 -11.29
CA LYS A 113 -3.43 13.73 -12.56
C LYS A 113 -1.95 13.39 -12.38
N ASP A 114 -1.37 13.75 -11.24
CA ASP A 114 0.04 13.47 -10.93
C ASP A 114 0.33 11.98 -10.89
N VAL A 115 -0.53 11.20 -10.24
CA VAL A 115 -0.40 9.74 -10.16
C VAL A 115 -0.55 9.11 -11.56
N LEU A 116 -1.46 9.62 -12.40
CA LEU A 116 -1.57 9.17 -13.79
C LEU A 116 -0.29 9.45 -14.60
N ASN A 117 0.34 10.62 -14.42
CA ASN A 117 1.62 10.92 -15.06
C ASN A 117 2.74 10.00 -14.56
N ASP A 118 2.74 9.68 -13.27
CA ASP A 118 3.70 8.76 -12.67
C ASP A 118 3.57 7.35 -13.25
N ILE A 119 2.32 6.84 -13.36
CA ILE A 119 2.01 5.55 -13.99
C ILE A 119 2.50 5.53 -15.44
N ALA A 120 2.26 6.60 -16.21
CA ALA A 120 2.72 6.72 -17.59
C ALA A 120 4.26 6.74 -17.73
N CYS A 121 4.99 7.03 -16.65
CA CYS A 121 6.46 7.06 -16.61
C CYS A 121 7.09 5.77 -16.06
N LEU A 122 6.29 4.74 -15.73
CA LEU A 122 6.78 3.44 -15.27
C LEU A 122 7.31 2.63 -16.47
N PRO A 123 8.62 2.33 -16.53
CA PRO A 123 9.24 1.77 -17.73
C PRO A 123 8.95 0.28 -17.96
N LYS A 124 8.40 -0.41 -16.96
CA LYS A 124 8.19 -1.86 -16.95
C LYS A 124 6.74 -2.27 -16.64
N LEU A 125 5.82 -1.29 -16.53
CA LEU A 125 4.44 -1.58 -16.19
C LEU A 125 3.74 -2.27 -17.37
N ASP A 126 3.32 -3.50 -17.14
CA ASP A 126 2.65 -4.36 -18.13
C ASP A 126 1.19 -4.64 -17.75
N GLU A 127 0.84 -4.53 -16.46
CA GLU A 127 -0.50 -4.79 -15.91
C GLU A 127 -0.96 -3.63 -15.03
N LEU A 128 -2.19 -3.14 -15.27
CA LEU A 128 -2.86 -2.05 -14.55
C LEU A 128 -4.35 -2.36 -14.33
#